data_AF-A0A5Y4QBB0-F1
#
_entry.id   AF-A0A5Y4QBB0-F1
#
_cell.length_a   1.000
_cell.length_b   1.000
_cell.length_c   1.000
_cell.angle_alpha   90.00
_cell.angle_beta   90.00
_cell.angle_gamma   90.00
#
_symmetry.space_group_name_H-M   'P 1'
#
loop_
_entity.id
_entity.type
_entity.pdbx_description
1 polymer ?
#
loop_
_entity_poly.entity_id
_entity_poly.type
_entity_poly.pdbx_seq_one_letter_code
_entity_poly.pdbx_strand_id
1 'polypeptide(L)'
;MLQHLHEGRIDALRQLIYDCGREYPRAELVTHLLRPLRSKVSAHLPAVMTLREILDGIIIAYTSFCLEGDRKAPGNNAFISGWHLSDHCEIWLEALTRTGQELRLNVLPSPPAMLAPELFAQRKWFLVTTGKLTTGQKKQLAQWRNVVASLEVITL
;
A
#
# COMPACT_ATOMS: atom_id res chain seq x y z
N MET A 1 -18.51 3.58 -8.82
CA MET A 1 -17.34 4.20 -8.16
C MET A 1 -16.88 5.49 -8.83
N LEU A 2 -16.37 5.46 -10.08
CA LEU A 2 -15.88 6.69 -10.75
C LEU A 2 -16.92 7.82 -10.80
N GLN A 3 -18.19 7.48 -11.08
CA GLN A 3 -19.28 8.45 -11.06
C GLN A 3 -19.46 9.11 -9.68
N HIS A 4 -19.41 8.35 -8.57
CA HIS A 4 -19.49 8.92 -7.22
C HIS A 4 -18.33 9.89 -6.94
N LEU A 5 -17.13 9.58 -7.44
CA LEU A 5 -15.98 10.47 -7.31
C LEU A 5 -16.19 11.78 -8.06
N HIS A 6 -16.63 11.73 -9.32
CA HIS A 6 -16.89 12.93 -10.13
C HIS A 6 -18.05 13.79 -9.60
N GLU A 7 -19.09 13.16 -9.04
CA GLU A 7 -20.24 13.84 -8.47
C GLU A 7 -20.01 14.30 -7.01
N GLY A 8 -18.82 14.09 -6.45
CA GLY A 8 -18.51 14.47 -5.06
C GLY A 8 -19.29 13.66 -4.01
N ARG A 9 -19.84 12.50 -4.36
CA ARG A 9 -20.55 11.59 -3.44
C ARG A 9 -19.57 10.76 -2.63
N ILE A 10 -18.74 11.42 -1.82
CA ILE A 10 -17.59 10.83 -1.13
C ILE A 10 -18.02 9.76 -0.11
N ASP A 11 -19.10 9.98 0.64
CA ASP A 11 -19.58 9.00 1.62
C ASP A 11 -20.13 7.74 0.94
N ALA A 12 -20.83 7.90 -0.19
CA ALA A 12 -21.32 6.77 -0.99
C ALA A 12 -20.15 5.98 -1.59
N LEU A 13 -19.10 6.67 -2.07
CA LEU A 13 -17.88 6.02 -2.56
C LEU A 13 -17.17 5.24 -1.45
N ARG A 14 -17.05 5.82 -0.25
CA ARG A 14 -16.47 5.16 0.92
C ARG A 14 -17.25 3.89 1.27
N GLN A 15 -18.57 3.99 1.39
CA GLN A 15 -19.40 2.83 1.70
C GLN A 15 -19.24 1.73 0.66
N LEU A 16 -19.25 2.09 -0.63
CA LEU A 16 -19.11 1.13 -1.72
C LEU A 16 -17.74 0.40 -1.69
N ILE A 17 -16.64 1.09 -1.33
CA ILE A 17 -15.33 0.43 -1.16
C ILE A 17 -15.36 -0.56 0.02
N TYR A 18 -15.99 -0.21 1.13
CA TYR A 18 -16.14 -1.11 2.28
C TYR A 18 -17.01 -2.32 1.94
N ASP A 19 -18.09 -2.13 1.17
CA ASP A 19 -18.96 -3.21 0.72
C ASP A 19 -18.19 -4.19 -0.17
N CYS A 20 -17.48 -3.69 -1.19
CA CYS A 20 -16.62 -4.53 -2.02
C CYS A 20 -15.54 -5.24 -1.20
N GLY A 21 -15.01 -4.58 -0.16
CA GLY A 21 -14.06 -5.17 0.78
C GLY A 21 -14.56 -6.36 1.58
N ARG A 22 -15.89 -6.48 1.75
CA ARG A 22 -16.55 -7.61 2.39
C ARG A 22 -16.89 -8.72 1.39
N GLU A 23 -17.17 -8.36 0.15
CA GLU A 23 -17.62 -9.26 -0.90
C GLU A 23 -16.47 -9.96 -1.65
N TYR A 24 -15.32 -9.28 -1.81
CA TYR A 24 -14.21 -9.75 -2.65
C TYR A 24 -12.91 -9.94 -1.88
N PRO A 25 -12.03 -10.86 -2.31
CA PRO A 25 -10.66 -10.94 -1.79
C PRO A 25 -9.92 -9.61 -1.94
N ARG A 26 -9.14 -9.21 -0.93
CA ARG A 26 -8.48 -7.89 -0.90
C ARG A 26 -7.50 -7.69 -2.05
N ALA A 27 -6.81 -8.75 -2.46
CA ALA A 27 -5.92 -8.73 -3.61
C ALA A 27 -6.66 -8.44 -4.93
N GLU A 28 -7.85 -9.03 -5.12
CA GLU A 28 -8.70 -8.80 -6.29
C GLU A 28 -9.28 -7.39 -6.28
N LEU A 29 -9.75 -6.92 -5.12
CA LEU A 29 -10.24 -5.54 -4.95
C LEU A 29 -9.18 -4.51 -5.35
N VAL A 30 -7.93 -4.70 -4.92
CA VAL A 30 -6.82 -3.80 -5.29
C VAL A 30 -6.55 -3.87 -6.79
N THR A 31 -6.41 -5.07 -7.34
CA THR A 31 -5.94 -5.31 -8.71
C THR A 31 -6.97 -4.92 -9.76
N HIS A 32 -8.23 -5.30 -9.55
CA HIS A 32 -9.27 -5.18 -10.56
C HIS A 32 -10.16 -3.95 -10.37
N LEU A 33 -10.07 -3.26 -9.23
CA LEU A 33 -10.97 -2.15 -8.92
C LEU A 33 -10.23 -0.90 -8.43
N LEU A 34 -9.42 -0.96 -7.37
CA LEU A 34 -8.80 0.26 -6.81
C LEU A 34 -7.73 0.85 -7.73
N ARG A 35 -6.77 0.04 -8.22
CA ARG A 35 -5.75 0.51 -9.17
C ARG A 35 -6.36 1.00 -10.50
N PRO A 36 -7.32 0.28 -11.12
CA PRO A 36 -8.01 0.79 -12.31
C PRO A 36 -8.84 2.05 -12.06
N LEU A 37 -9.47 2.20 -10.89
CA LEU A 37 -10.18 3.43 -10.54
C LEU A 37 -9.21 4.60 -10.42
N ARG A 38 -8.10 4.39 -9.71
CA ARG A 38 -7.00 5.35 -9.59
C ARG A 38 -6.46 5.76 -10.95
N SER A 39 -6.19 4.82 -11.86
CA SER A 39 -5.63 5.14 -13.19
C SER A 39 -6.56 6.01 -14.04
N LYS A 40 -7.87 5.91 -13.86
CA LYS A 40 -8.86 6.79 -14.52
C LYS A 40 -8.84 8.24 -14.02
N VAL A 41 -8.24 8.50 -12.86
CA VAL A 41 -8.01 9.84 -12.30
C VAL A 41 -6.51 10.10 -12.13
N SER A 42 -5.78 10.08 -13.24
CA SER A 42 -4.32 10.26 -13.28
C SER A 42 -3.83 11.45 -14.11
N ALA A 43 -4.75 12.19 -14.74
CA ALA A 43 -4.39 13.36 -15.52
C ALA A 43 -3.77 14.45 -14.63
N HIS A 44 -2.74 15.13 -15.15
CA HIS A 44 -2.02 16.21 -14.46
C HIS A 44 -2.79 17.54 -14.52
N LEU A 45 -4.04 17.50 -14.07
CA LEU A 45 -4.94 18.65 -13.93
C LEU A 45 -5.28 18.82 -12.45
N PRO A 46 -5.25 20.04 -11.88
CA PRO A 46 -5.47 20.26 -10.45
C PRO A 46 -6.75 19.59 -9.90
N ALA A 47 -7.86 19.65 -10.66
CA ALA A 47 -9.11 19.01 -10.27
C ALA A 47 -9.00 17.48 -10.20
N VAL A 48 -8.35 16.85 -11.19
CA VAL A 48 -8.18 15.40 -11.23
C VAL A 48 -7.22 14.93 -10.15
N MET A 49 -6.15 15.68 -9.89
CA MET A 49 -5.24 15.40 -8.77
C MET A 49 -5.96 15.50 -7.43
N THR A 50 -6.81 16.51 -7.23
CA THR A 50 -7.63 16.63 -6.01
C THR A 50 -8.56 15.42 -5.84
N LEU A 51 -9.21 14.96 -6.90
CA LEU A 51 -10.04 13.75 -6.87
C LEU A 51 -9.22 12.49 -6.56
N ARG A 52 -8.00 12.40 -7.11
CA ARG A 52 -7.06 11.31 -6.82
C ARG A 52 -6.67 11.28 -5.35
N GLU A 53 -6.32 12.42 -4.75
CA GLU A 53 -5.99 12.51 -3.32
C GLU A 53 -7.18 12.17 -2.42
N ILE A 54 -8.40 12.58 -2.79
CA ILE A 54 -9.62 12.19 -2.08
C ILE A 54 -9.81 10.67 -2.13
N LEU A 55 -9.66 10.05 -3.30
CA LEU A 55 -9.76 8.61 -3.46
C LEU A 55 -8.68 7.89 -2.63
N ASP A 56 -7.44 8.35 -2.69
CA ASP A 56 -6.31 7.78 -1.96
C ASP A 56 -6.53 7.88 -0.44
N GLY A 57 -7.10 8.99 0.05
CA GLY A 57 -7.51 9.12 1.45
C GLY A 57 -8.57 8.10 1.89
N ILE A 58 -9.55 7.79 1.02
CA ILE A 58 -10.56 6.74 1.31
C ILE A 58 -9.90 5.35 1.34
N ILE A 59 -9.00 5.07 0.40
CA ILE A 59 -8.25 3.82 0.33
C ILE A 59 -7.40 3.63 1.60
N ILE A 60 -6.64 4.65 1.99
CA ILE A 60 -5.80 4.63 3.21
C ILE A 60 -6.66 4.37 4.45
N ALA A 61 -7.82 5.02 4.57
CA ALA A 61 -8.73 4.81 5.69
C ALA A 61 -9.27 3.37 5.74
N TYR A 62 -9.69 2.81 4.60
CA TYR A 62 -10.14 1.42 4.52
C TYR A 62 -9.02 0.42 4.83
N THR A 63 -7.83 0.63 4.29
CA THR A 63 -6.65 -0.21 4.59
C THR A 63 -6.33 -0.16 6.08
N SER A 64 -6.33 1.03 6.69
CA SER A 64 -6.09 1.19 8.13
C SER A 64 -7.11 0.44 8.97
N PHE A 65 -8.39 0.51 8.60
CA PHE A 65 -9.46 -0.26 9.25
C PHE A 65 -9.18 -1.78 9.20
N CYS A 66 -8.75 -2.30 8.04
CA CYS A 66 -8.42 -3.72 7.90
C CYS A 66 -7.20 -4.12 8.74
N LEU A 67 -6.16 -3.28 8.75
CA LEU A 67 -4.94 -3.50 9.54
C LEU A 67 -5.21 -3.53 11.05
N GLU A 68 -6.08 -2.65 11.56
CA GLU A 68 -6.51 -2.70 12.96
C GLU A 68 -7.30 -3.97 13.29
N GLY A 69 -8.04 -4.51 12.31
CA GLY A 69 -8.67 -5.83 12.42
C GLY A 69 -7.63 -6.94 12.62
N ASP A 70 -6.59 -6.97 11.79
CA ASP A 70 -5.54 -8.00 11.81
C ASP A 70 -4.72 -8.01 13.11
N ARG A 71 -4.58 -6.87 13.79
CA ARG A 71 -3.87 -6.79 15.09
C ARG A 71 -4.48 -7.69 16.16
N LYS A 72 -5.77 -7.99 16.06
CA LYS A 72 -6.49 -8.83 17.04
C LYS A 72 -6.22 -10.32 16.84
N ALA A 73 -5.86 -10.74 15.63
CA ALA A 73 -5.58 -12.14 15.31
C ALA A 73 -4.10 -12.50 15.57
N PRO A 74 -3.76 -13.76 15.92
CA PRO A 74 -2.38 -14.24 15.91
C PRO A 74 -1.70 -13.96 14.57
N GLY A 75 -0.42 -13.60 14.58
CA GLY A 75 0.29 -13.33 13.33
C GLY A 75 1.70 -12.77 13.53
N ASN A 76 2.48 -12.86 12.46
CA ASN A 76 3.85 -12.37 12.42
C ASN A 76 3.88 -10.86 12.17
N ASN A 77 4.64 -10.12 12.98
CA ASN A 77 4.81 -8.69 12.76
C ASN A 77 5.77 -8.44 11.58
N ALA A 78 5.35 -7.59 10.66
CA ALA A 78 6.18 -7.16 9.55
C ALA A 78 6.04 -5.65 9.29
N PHE A 79 6.99 -5.08 8.58
CA PHE A 79 6.95 -3.71 8.09
C PHE A 79 6.71 -3.69 6.59
N ILE A 80 5.97 -2.69 6.11
CA ILE A 80 5.86 -2.38 4.69
C ILE A 80 6.20 -0.90 4.48
N SER A 81 7.07 -0.63 3.52
CA SER A 81 7.56 0.71 3.19
C SER A 81 7.74 0.85 1.69
N GLY A 82 7.61 2.08 1.19
CA GLY A 82 8.15 2.40 -0.12
C GLY A 82 9.68 2.44 -0.08
N TRP A 83 10.30 2.11 -1.21
CA TRP A 83 11.74 2.21 -1.43
C TRP A 83 11.99 2.77 -2.83
N HIS A 84 12.46 4.02 -2.89
CA HIS A 84 12.53 4.81 -4.13
C HIS A 84 11.18 4.87 -4.87
N LEU A 85 10.10 5.08 -4.12
CA LEU A 85 8.73 5.09 -4.61
C LEU A 85 8.19 6.51 -4.59
N SER A 86 7.57 6.96 -5.67
CA SER A 86 6.94 8.29 -5.75
C SER A 86 5.45 8.27 -5.39
N ASP A 87 4.72 7.22 -5.79
CA ASP A 87 3.31 7.03 -5.44
C ASP A 87 3.20 6.37 -4.06
N HIS A 88 3.00 7.18 -3.01
CA HIS A 88 2.95 6.68 -1.63
C HIS A 88 1.72 5.82 -1.33
N CYS A 89 0.61 6.02 -2.05
CA CYS A 89 -0.61 5.24 -1.82
C CYS A 89 -0.44 3.78 -2.29
N GLU A 90 0.52 3.49 -3.18
CA GLU A 90 0.86 2.11 -3.51
C GLU A 90 1.38 1.30 -2.31
N ILE A 91 2.00 1.94 -1.30
CA ILE A 91 2.37 1.26 -0.04
C ILE A 91 1.11 0.71 0.64
N TRP A 92 0.04 1.51 0.66
CA TRP A 92 -1.22 1.17 1.30
C TRP A 92 -2.03 0.15 0.48
N LEU A 93 -1.94 0.19 -0.84
CA LEU A 93 -2.54 -0.85 -1.70
C LEU A 93 -1.85 -2.19 -1.49
N GLU A 94 -0.51 -2.23 -1.46
CA GLU A 94 0.24 -3.46 -1.18
C GLU A 94 0.07 -3.95 0.27
N ALA A 95 -0.18 -3.05 1.22
CA ALA A 95 -0.59 -3.44 2.56
C ALA A 95 -1.97 -4.11 2.55
N LEU A 96 -2.94 -3.52 1.83
CA LEU A 96 -4.31 -4.04 1.73
C LEU A 96 -4.35 -5.44 1.14
N THR A 97 -3.58 -5.72 0.08
CA THR A 97 -3.53 -7.07 -0.53
C THR A 97 -3.09 -8.16 0.45
N ARG A 98 -2.36 -7.80 1.50
CA ARG A 98 -1.78 -8.69 2.52
C ARG A 98 -2.56 -8.76 3.82
N THR A 99 -3.63 -7.96 3.97
CA THR A 99 -4.49 -8.05 5.15
C THR A 99 -5.19 -9.41 5.24
N GLY A 100 -5.42 -9.90 6.45
CA GLY A 100 -6.05 -11.19 6.72
C GLY A 100 -5.19 -12.43 6.48
N GLN A 101 -3.87 -12.29 6.25
CA GLN A 101 -2.94 -13.39 5.95
C GLN A 101 -1.97 -13.73 7.10
N GLU A 102 -2.45 -13.72 8.36
CA GLU A 102 -1.62 -13.95 9.56
C GLU A 102 -0.41 -12.98 9.67
N LEU A 103 -0.51 -11.81 9.05
CA LEU A 103 0.50 -10.76 9.04
C LEU A 103 -0.03 -9.53 9.78
N ARG A 104 0.71 -9.09 10.79
CA ARG A 104 0.47 -7.82 11.49
C ARG A 104 1.38 -6.76 10.89
N LEU A 105 0.90 -6.10 9.84
CA LEU A 105 1.69 -5.11 9.11
C LEU A 105 1.74 -3.77 9.86
N ASN A 106 2.94 -3.21 9.95
CA ASN A 106 3.19 -1.82 10.32
C ASN A 106 3.58 -1.07 9.04
N VAL A 107 2.73 -0.13 8.63
CA VAL A 107 2.91 0.65 7.40
C VAL A 107 3.74 1.89 7.71
N LEU A 108 4.82 2.11 6.95
CA LEU A 108 5.48 3.40 6.91
C LEU A 108 4.67 4.32 5.99
N PRO A 109 4.17 5.47 6.48
CA PRO A 109 3.18 6.28 5.76
C PRO A 109 3.74 6.89 4.47
N SER A 110 5.04 7.11 4.42
CA SER A 110 5.78 7.56 3.24
C SER A 110 7.14 6.85 3.17
N PRO A 111 7.73 6.71 1.98
CA PRO A 111 9.09 6.22 1.82
C PRO A 111 10.07 7.14 2.55
N PRO A 112 10.90 6.64 3.48
CA PRO A 112 11.94 7.46 4.08
C PRO A 112 13.03 7.76 3.04
N ALA A 113 13.67 8.93 3.16
CA ALA A 113 14.80 9.31 2.32
C ALA A 113 15.95 8.29 2.41
N MET A 114 16.16 7.73 3.61
CA MET A 114 17.09 6.65 3.86
C MET A 114 16.41 5.64 4.79
N LEU A 115 16.29 4.39 4.34
CA LEU A 115 15.72 3.30 5.13
C LEU A 115 16.84 2.58 5.90
N ALA A 116 16.59 2.24 7.17
CA ALA A 116 17.50 1.50 8.03
C ALA A 116 16.78 0.26 8.62
N PRO A 117 16.52 -0.78 7.80
CA PRO A 117 15.74 -1.94 8.24
C PRO A 117 16.43 -2.76 9.34
N GLU A 118 17.75 -2.63 9.49
CA GLU A 118 18.57 -3.24 10.56
C GLU A 118 18.14 -2.84 11.98
N LEU A 119 17.50 -1.68 12.16
CA LEU A 119 16.92 -1.26 13.45
C LEU A 119 15.88 -2.27 13.95
N PHE A 120 15.24 -3.00 13.04
CA PHE A 120 14.30 -4.07 13.33
C PHE A 120 14.70 -5.36 12.61
N ALA A 121 15.97 -5.77 12.78
CA ALA A 121 16.57 -6.94 12.12
C ALA A 121 15.75 -8.24 12.23
N GLN A 122 15.01 -8.43 13.31
CA GLN A 122 14.20 -9.65 13.54
C GLN A 122 12.81 -9.62 12.90
N ARG A 123 12.44 -8.52 12.23
CA ARG A 123 11.11 -8.37 11.60
C ARG A 123 11.20 -8.63 10.09
N LYS A 124 10.11 -9.12 9.52
CA LYS A 124 9.97 -9.21 8.05
C LYS A 124 9.75 -7.81 7.49
N TRP A 125 10.39 -7.52 6.35
CA TRP A 125 10.24 -6.28 5.62
C TRP A 125 9.70 -6.52 4.21
N PHE A 126 8.77 -5.69 3.79
CA PHE A 126 8.28 -5.58 2.42
C PHE A 126 8.63 -4.19 1.87
N LEU A 127 9.39 -4.15 0.78
CA LEU A 127 9.80 -2.91 0.12
C LEU A 127 9.07 -2.76 -1.21
N VAL A 128 8.16 -1.77 -1.29
CA VAL A 128 7.42 -1.46 -2.51
C VAL A 128 8.22 -0.50 -3.37
N THR A 129 8.44 -0.83 -4.63
CA THR A 129 9.21 -0.03 -5.58
C THR A 129 8.62 -0.12 -6.99
N THR A 130 9.05 0.77 -7.88
CA THR A 130 8.62 0.79 -9.28
C THR A 130 9.79 0.55 -10.21
N GLY A 131 9.56 -0.24 -11.26
CA GLY A 131 10.55 -0.45 -12.31
C GLY A 131 11.74 -1.33 -11.88
N LYS A 132 12.78 -1.37 -12.73
CA LYS A 132 13.93 -2.25 -12.54
C LYS A 132 14.89 -1.68 -11.50
N LEU A 133 15.34 -2.54 -10.58
CA LEU A 133 16.35 -2.16 -9.59
C LEU A 133 17.67 -1.77 -10.27
N THR A 134 18.19 -0.60 -9.90
CA THR A 134 19.53 -0.14 -10.30
C THR A 134 20.63 -0.99 -9.66
N THR A 135 21.85 -0.88 -10.18
CA THR A 135 23.01 -1.57 -9.58
C THR A 135 23.23 -1.13 -8.13
N GLY A 136 23.05 0.15 -7.81
CA GLY A 136 23.14 0.67 -6.44
C GLY A 136 22.09 0.07 -5.52
N GLN A 137 20.83 0.01 -5.98
CA GLN A 137 19.74 -0.61 -5.24
C GLN A 137 19.98 -2.11 -4.99
N LYS A 138 20.43 -2.86 -6.00
CA LYS A 138 20.77 -4.28 -5.83
C LYS A 138 21.87 -4.50 -4.80
N LYS A 139 22.90 -3.65 -4.79
CA LYS A 139 23.99 -3.69 -3.79
C LYS A 139 23.46 -3.39 -2.38
N GLN A 140 22.63 -2.36 -2.23
CA GLN A 140 21.99 -2.00 -0.96
C GLN A 140 21.09 -3.14 -0.45
N LEU A 141 20.28 -3.72 -1.32
CA LEU A 141 19.43 -4.88 -1.00
C LEU A 141 20.24 -6.08 -0.51
N ALA A 142 21.36 -6.38 -1.17
CA ALA A 142 22.26 -7.45 -0.75
C ALA A 142 22.87 -7.18 0.64
N GLN A 143 23.22 -5.93 0.94
CA GLN A 143 23.71 -5.55 2.28
C GLN A 143 22.63 -5.72 3.34
N TRP A 144 21.41 -5.25 3.11
CA TRP A 144 20.32 -5.39 4.08
C TRP A 144 19.96 -6.84 4.35
N ARG A 145 19.93 -7.70 3.33
CA ARG A 145 19.65 -9.14 3.50
C ARG A 145 20.64 -9.87 4.40
N ASN A 146 21.85 -9.34 4.60
CA ASN A 146 22.82 -9.90 5.53
C ASN A 146 22.55 -9.51 6.99
N VAL A 147 21.77 -8.45 7.23
CA VAL A 147 21.55 -7.87 8.57
C VAL A 147 20.10 -7.93 9.03
N VAL A 148 19.18 -8.39 8.18
CA VAL A 148 17.76 -8.60 8.54
C VAL A 148 17.30 -10.02 8.23
N ALA A 149 16.39 -10.53 9.05
CA ALA A 149 15.90 -11.90 8.99
C ALA A 149 15.12 -12.22 7.71
N SER A 150 14.31 -11.26 7.22
CA SER A 150 13.53 -11.44 6.00
C SER A 150 13.23 -10.10 5.35
N LEU A 151 13.55 -9.98 4.05
CA LEU A 151 13.28 -8.78 3.25
C LEU A 151 12.89 -9.16 1.83
N GLU A 152 11.68 -8.76 1.46
CA GLU A 152 11.05 -8.99 0.17
C GLU A 152 10.87 -7.66 -0.57
N VAL A 153 11.16 -7.64 -1.87
CA VAL A 153 10.94 -6.46 -2.73
C VAL A 153 9.75 -6.74 -3.63
N ILE A 154 8.81 -5.80 -3.65
CA ILE A 154 7.61 -5.81 -4.46
C ILE A 154 7.83 -4.77 -5.57
N THR A 155 7.98 -5.24 -6.80
CA THR A 155 8.08 -4.37 -7.98
C THR A 155 6.71 -4.24 -8.63
N LEU A 156 6.23 -3.00 -8.74
CA LEU A 156 5.01 -2.62 -9.47
C LEU A 156 5.27 -2.47 -10.97
#